data_AF-A0A853GSQ3-F1
#
_entry.id   AF-A0A853GSQ3-F1
#
_cell.length_a   1.000
_cell.length_b   1.000
_cell.length_c   1.000
_cell.angle_alpha   90.00
_cell.angle_beta   90.00
_cell.angle_gamma   90.00
#
_symmetry.space_group_name_H-M   'P 1'
#
loop_
_entity.id
_entity.type
_entity.pdbx_description
1 polymer ?
#
loop_
_entity_poly.entity_id
_entity_poly.type
_entity_poly.pdbx_seq_one_letter_code
_entity_poly.pdbx_strand_id
1 'polypeptide(L)'
;MISSVCANAAVTGASSKPANIEAKESTALPFGADRSGLAISGSPLVINLEDGPIKHINHKYSNTPINSHPDQSVDGKLGPRYLSFADINPVMGLFISSPLGQVWYEKRGYDTDVYSVRQIADPALPLALKFGGLVIAKVPDLPAGTSVYFGEWAPRAGTPSTNSDINLALNNAEHTVWYVGENPTGNTTGLATANYNVLGINQHTPGQNDFYTGVLTAVFGSSAQGDLTGELVRSSDQINFVGTKIDNTSGTFARKQEINGQFYGEGAAAIAGYVARNSDAHNDVAFGGKKQ
;
A
#
# COMPACT_ATOMS: atom_id res chain seq x y z
N MET A 1 18.38 31.04 -18.43
CA MET A 1 17.50 30.23 -17.56
C MET A 1 17.91 28.78 -17.75
N ILE A 2 18.61 28.20 -16.78
CA ILE A 2 18.87 26.76 -16.78
C ILE A 2 17.58 26.14 -16.25
N SER A 3 16.84 25.48 -17.14
CA SER A 3 15.72 24.62 -16.76
C SER A 3 16.28 23.53 -15.87
N SER A 4 16.06 23.65 -14.55
CA SER A 4 16.30 22.55 -13.63
C SER A 4 15.31 21.45 -13.99
N VAL A 5 15.75 20.49 -14.78
CA VAL A 5 15.03 19.22 -14.93
C VAL A 5 15.06 18.61 -13.54
N CYS A 6 13.94 18.65 -12.81
CA CYS A 6 13.78 17.84 -11.62
C CYS A 6 14.09 16.40 -12.03
N ALA A 7 15.15 15.81 -11.50
CA ALA A 7 15.33 14.37 -11.62
C ALA A 7 14.07 13.72 -11.05
N ASN A 8 13.40 12.86 -11.82
CA ASN A 8 12.28 12.09 -11.30
C ASN A 8 12.73 11.33 -10.04
N ALA A 9 11.88 11.33 -9.02
CA ALA A 9 12.12 10.57 -7.81
C ALA A 9 12.24 9.08 -8.17
N ALA A 10 13.32 8.42 -7.75
CA ALA A 10 13.45 6.99 -7.97
C ALA A 10 12.32 6.26 -7.23
N VAL A 11 11.62 5.35 -7.92
CA VAL A 11 10.56 4.52 -7.33
C VAL A 11 11.10 3.12 -7.07
N THR A 12 10.99 2.65 -5.82
CA THR A 12 11.39 1.30 -5.43
C THR A 12 10.35 0.65 -4.54
N GLY A 13 10.27 -0.67 -4.59
CA GLY A 13 9.31 -1.45 -3.82
C GLY A 13 9.50 -2.94 -4.07
N ALA A 14 8.70 -3.75 -3.38
CA ALA A 14 8.68 -5.20 -3.57
C ALA A 14 7.31 -5.77 -3.20
N SER A 15 7.10 -7.05 -3.50
CA SER A 15 5.94 -7.82 -3.09
C SER A 15 6.32 -9.24 -2.72
N SER A 16 5.47 -9.93 -1.96
CA SER A 16 5.68 -11.35 -1.64
C SER A 16 5.52 -12.27 -2.86
N LYS A 17 4.81 -11.81 -3.90
CA LYS A 17 4.60 -12.55 -5.16
C LYS A 17 4.62 -11.61 -6.37
N PRO A 18 5.81 -11.30 -6.93
CA PRO A 18 5.97 -10.36 -8.05
C PRO A 18 5.21 -10.73 -9.33
N ALA A 19 4.92 -12.01 -9.54
CA ALA A 19 4.11 -12.47 -10.67
C ALA A 19 2.63 -12.02 -10.61
N ASN A 20 2.15 -11.69 -9.40
CA ASN A 20 0.79 -11.22 -9.15
C ASN A 20 0.75 -9.69 -9.08
N ILE A 21 1.64 -9.12 -8.27
CA ILE A 21 1.77 -7.67 -8.07
C ILE A 21 3.24 -7.28 -8.19
N GLU A 22 3.54 -6.41 -9.14
CA GLU A 22 4.87 -5.81 -9.27
C GLU A 22 4.81 -4.35 -8.81
N ALA A 23 5.52 -4.03 -7.73
CA ALA A 23 5.66 -2.68 -7.21
C ALA A 23 6.73 -1.92 -8.00
N LYS A 24 6.34 -0.92 -8.80
CA LYS A 24 7.26 -0.17 -9.66
C LYS A 24 6.73 1.18 -10.10
N GLU A 25 7.51 1.89 -10.91
CA GLU A 25 7.12 3.16 -11.52
C GLU A 25 5.90 3.01 -12.43
N SER A 26 4.93 3.92 -12.27
CA SER A 26 3.67 3.94 -13.02
C SER A 26 3.87 4.32 -14.50
N THR A 27 2.96 3.82 -15.34
CA THR A 27 2.93 4.13 -16.77
C THR A 27 2.08 5.36 -17.04
N ALA A 28 2.31 6.05 -18.17
CA ALA A 28 1.57 7.26 -18.55
C ALA A 28 0.05 7.09 -18.50
N LEU A 29 -0.44 5.88 -18.82
CA LEU A 29 -1.84 5.51 -18.67
C LEU A 29 -2.02 4.49 -17.54
N PRO A 30 -3.15 4.53 -16.82
CA PRO A 30 -4.28 5.45 -17.03
C PRO A 30 -4.15 6.79 -16.27
N PHE A 31 -3.22 6.89 -15.33
CA PHE A 31 -3.25 7.92 -14.28
C PHE A 31 -1.95 8.76 -14.20
N GLY A 32 -1.17 8.81 -15.27
CA GLY A 32 0.11 9.51 -15.31
C GLY A 32 1.29 8.62 -14.93
N ALA A 33 2.45 8.93 -15.50
CA ALA A 33 3.69 8.17 -15.35
C ALA A 33 4.50 8.63 -14.13
N ASP A 34 5.57 7.88 -13.86
CA ASP A 34 6.70 8.32 -13.07
C ASP A 34 6.44 8.53 -11.57
N ARG A 35 5.43 7.83 -11.06
CA ARG A 35 5.01 7.82 -9.65
C ARG A 35 4.97 6.40 -9.10
N SER A 36 4.92 6.24 -7.79
CA SER A 36 4.69 4.94 -7.15
C SER A 36 3.45 4.25 -7.72
N GLY A 37 3.65 3.03 -8.24
CA GLY A 37 2.58 2.30 -8.89
C GLY A 37 2.65 0.80 -8.72
N LEU A 38 1.57 0.15 -9.17
CA LEU A 38 1.40 -1.30 -9.13
C LEU A 38 1.04 -1.83 -10.51
N ALA A 39 1.82 -2.80 -10.97
CA ALA A 39 1.45 -3.65 -12.09
C ALA A 39 0.69 -4.86 -11.53
N ILE A 40 -0.53 -5.07 -12.01
CA ILE A 40 -1.34 -6.23 -11.62
C ILE A 40 -1.29 -7.26 -12.75
N SER A 41 -1.12 -8.53 -12.38
CA SER A 41 -1.01 -9.63 -13.34
C SER A 41 -2.12 -9.62 -14.39
N GLY A 42 -1.73 -9.81 -15.66
CA GLY A 42 -2.64 -9.77 -16.80
C GLY A 42 -3.03 -8.37 -17.28
N SER A 43 -2.38 -7.32 -16.78
CA SER A 43 -2.48 -5.94 -17.29
C SER A 43 -1.13 -5.44 -17.79
N PRO A 44 -1.04 -4.79 -18.97
CA PRO A 44 0.17 -4.12 -19.42
C PRO A 44 0.39 -2.75 -18.74
N LEU A 45 -0.58 -2.26 -17.98
CA LEU A 45 -0.55 -0.95 -17.32
C LEU A 45 -0.07 -1.06 -15.87
N VAL A 46 0.66 -0.03 -15.43
CA VAL A 46 1.07 0.17 -14.05
C VAL A 46 0.29 1.36 -13.48
N ILE A 47 -0.50 1.11 -12.44
CA ILE A 47 -1.43 2.07 -11.85
C ILE A 47 -0.64 3.07 -11.02
N ASN A 48 -0.69 4.36 -11.32
CA ASN A 48 -0.29 5.41 -10.37
C ASN A 48 -1.27 5.42 -9.20
N LEU A 49 -0.78 5.12 -8.00
CA LEU A 49 -1.63 4.97 -6.81
C LEU A 49 -2.28 6.30 -6.39
N GLU A 50 -1.50 7.38 -6.40
CA GLU A 50 -1.92 8.69 -5.89
C GLU A 50 -2.96 9.33 -6.82
N ASP A 51 -2.60 9.55 -8.09
CA ASP A 51 -3.49 10.16 -9.07
C ASP A 51 -4.60 9.22 -9.57
N GLY A 52 -4.46 7.92 -9.30
CA GLY A 52 -5.46 6.90 -9.60
C GLY A 52 -6.39 6.63 -8.43
N PRO A 53 -6.41 5.39 -7.88
CA PRO A 53 -7.42 4.97 -6.92
C PRO A 53 -7.53 5.90 -5.71
N ILE A 54 -6.43 6.40 -5.15
CA ILE A 54 -6.46 7.25 -3.95
C ILE A 54 -7.25 8.54 -4.20
N LYS A 55 -6.85 9.33 -5.20
CA LYS A 55 -7.52 10.59 -5.57
C LYS A 55 -9.01 10.39 -5.87
N HIS A 56 -9.34 9.36 -6.65
CA HIS A 56 -10.72 9.12 -7.04
C HIS A 56 -11.58 8.63 -5.87
N ILE A 57 -11.05 7.78 -4.99
CA ILE A 57 -11.77 7.34 -3.78
C ILE A 57 -11.97 8.53 -2.84
N ASN A 58 -10.93 9.34 -2.58
CA ASN A 58 -11.04 10.56 -1.78
C ASN A 58 -12.14 11.49 -2.30
N HIS A 59 -12.23 11.66 -3.62
CA HIS A 59 -13.30 12.44 -4.23
C HIS A 59 -14.70 11.85 -3.95
N LYS A 60 -14.90 10.52 -4.03
CA LYS A 60 -16.18 9.88 -3.69
C LYS A 60 -16.60 10.08 -2.23
N TYR A 61 -15.62 10.27 -1.36
CA TYR A 61 -15.81 10.47 0.07
C TYR A 61 -15.68 11.94 0.51
N SER A 62 -15.46 12.88 -0.42
CA SER A 62 -15.19 14.29 -0.09
C SER A 62 -14.09 14.44 0.98
N ASN A 63 -13.03 13.63 0.87
CA ASN A 63 -11.92 13.51 1.83
C ASN A 63 -12.35 13.19 3.27
N THR A 64 -13.51 12.57 3.46
CA THR A 64 -14.02 12.19 4.79
C THR A 64 -14.00 10.67 4.94
N PRO A 65 -13.18 10.11 5.85
CA PRO A 65 -13.15 8.66 6.08
C PRO A 65 -14.49 8.17 6.64
N ILE A 66 -14.81 6.90 6.40
CA ILE A 66 -16.06 6.29 6.89
C ILE A 66 -16.10 6.14 8.42
N ASN A 67 -14.94 6.15 9.07
CA ASN A 67 -14.78 6.08 10.50
C ASN A 67 -14.43 7.46 11.07
N SER A 68 -14.95 7.79 12.26
CA SER A 68 -14.74 9.10 12.90
C SER A 68 -13.47 9.16 13.75
N HIS A 69 -12.91 8.00 14.11
CA HIS A 69 -11.68 7.87 14.89
C HIS A 69 -10.84 6.69 14.39
N PRO A 70 -9.49 6.77 14.40
CA PRO A 70 -8.59 5.70 13.94
C PRO A 70 -8.91 4.29 14.44
N ASP A 71 -9.25 4.17 15.72
CA ASP A 71 -9.50 2.87 16.37
C ASP A 71 -10.94 2.34 16.22
N GLN A 72 -11.82 3.10 15.57
CA GLN A 72 -13.24 2.78 15.48
C GLN A 72 -13.53 1.77 14.37
N SER A 73 -14.20 0.67 14.71
CA SER A 73 -14.89 -0.16 13.72
C SER A 73 -16.25 0.43 13.35
N VAL A 74 -16.58 0.38 12.06
CA VAL A 74 -17.87 0.79 11.48
C VAL A 74 -18.43 -0.32 10.58
N ASP A 75 -19.73 -0.25 10.26
CA ASP A 75 -20.32 -1.18 9.29
C ASP A 75 -19.95 -0.76 7.86
N GLY A 76 -18.96 -1.46 7.27
CA GLY A 76 -18.49 -1.22 5.90
C GLY A 76 -19.54 -1.48 4.81
N LYS A 77 -20.73 -2.02 5.14
CA LYS A 77 -21.82 -2.18 4.17
C LYS A 77 -22.66 -0.91 4.01
N LEU A 78 -22.57 0.04 4.94
CA LEU A 78 -23.36 1.27 4.91
C LEU A 78 -22.83 2.24 3.86
N GLY A 79 -23.76 2.81 3.08
CA GLY A 79 -23.49 3.88 2.12
C GLY A 79 -22.45 3.53 1.05
N PRO A 80 -22.60 2.41 0.30
CA PRO A 80 -21.61 1.97 -0.66
C PRO A 80 -21.26 3.07 -1.66
N ARG A 81 -19.97 3.17 -1.98
CA ARG A 81 -19.41 4.06 -3.00
C ARG A 81 -18.74 3.23 -4.07
N TYR A 82 -18.71 3.75 -5.29
CA TYR A 82 -18.19 3.02 -6.44
C TYR A 82 -17.24 3.89 -7.25
N LEU A 83 -16.12 3.29 -7.67
CA LEU A 83 -15.34 3.76 -8.80
C LEU A 83 -16.01 3.29 -10.07
N SER A 84 -16.20 4.20 -11.01
CA SER A 84 -16.74 3.94 -12.34
C SER A 84 -15.68 4.18 -13.42
N PHE A 85 -15.95 3.72 -14.63
CA PHE A 85 -15.09 4.03 -15.78
C PHE A 85 -14.86 5.53 -16.00
N ALA A 86 -15.86 6.35 -15.72
CA ALA A 86 -15.75 7.81 -15.89
C ALA A 86 -14.76 8.45 -14.92
N ASP A 87 -14.52 7.80 -13.78
CA ASP A 87 -13.47 8.23 -12.86
C ASP A 87 -12.08 7.92 -13.44
N ILE A 88 -11.93 6.81 -14.17
CA ILE A 88 -10.63 6.36 -14.72
C ILE A 88 -10.25 7.07 -16.03
N ASN A 89 -11.23 7.25 -16.91
CA ASN A 89 -11.04 7.92 -18.20
C ASN A 89 -12.26 8.81 -18.46
N PRO A 90 -12.19 10.11 -18.15
CA PRO A 90 -13.34 11.00 -18.22
C PRO A 90 -13.89 11.15 -19.65
N VAL A 91 -13.04 11.04 -20.68
CA VAL A 91 -13.45 11.14 -22.09
C VAL A 91 -14.26 9.91 -22.52
N MET A 92 -13.81 8.71 -22.16
CA MET A 92 -14.56 7.46 -22.41
C MET A 92 -15.77 7.33 -21.47
N GLY A 93 -15.70 7.94 -20.29
CA GLY A 93 -16.76 8.01 -19.28
C GLY A 93 -18.04 8.67 -19.74
N LEU A 94 -17.98 9.51 -20.78
CA LEU A 94 -19.16 10.11 -21.43
C LEU A 94 -20.07 9.05 -22.08
N PHE A 95 -19.54 7.86 -22.37
CA PHE A 95 -20.26 6.79 -23.06
C PHE A 95 -20.44 5.52 -22.20
N ILE A 96 -19.66 5.34 -21.13
CA ILE A 96 -19.70 4.17 -20.24
C ILE A 96 -19.55 4.61 -18.78
N SER A 97 -20.64 4.51 -18.00
CA SER A 97 -20.68 4.88 -16.58
C SER A 97 -20.74 3.68 -15.62
N SER A 98 -20.51 2.47 -16.12
CA SER A 98 -20.67 1.25 -15.32
C SER A 98 -19.68 1.23 -14.14
N PRO A 99 -20.12 0.80 -12.94
CA PRO A 99 -19.26 0.71 -11.78
C PRO A 99 -18.27 -0.45 -11.95
N LEU A 100 -17.01 -0.19 -11.61
CA LEU A 100 -15.88 -1.12 -11.73
C LEU A 100 -15.56 -1.79 -10.41
N GLY A 101 -15.63 -1.01 -9.33
CA GLY A 101 -15.38 -1.52 -7.99
C GLY A 101 -16.12 -0.73 -6.92
N GLN A 102 -16.52 -1.43 -5.87
CA GLN A 102 -16.95 -0.81 -4.62
C GLN A 102 -15.71 -0.36 -3.83
N VAL A 103 -15.79 0.78 -3.18
CA VAL A 103 -14.62 1.41 -2.54
C VAL A 103 -14.89 1.95 -1.15
N TRP A 104 -13.83 2.01 -0.35
CA TRP A 104 -13.83 2.51 1.02
C TRP A 104 -12.61 3.39 1.24
N TYR A 105 -12.77 4.38 2.11
CA TYR A 105 -11.71 5.22 2.64
C TYR A 105 -11.83 5.27 4.16
N GLU A 106 -10.73 5.00 4.83
CA GLU A 106 -10.61 4.95 6.27
C GLU A 106 -9.38 5.70 6.74
N LYS A 107 -9.42 6.20 7.97
CA LYS A 107 -8.23 6.69 8.66
C LYS A 107 -7.94 5.76 9.83
N ARG A 108 -6.74 5.21 9.91
CA ARG A 108 -6.38 4.11 10.84
C ARG A 108 -5.20 4.52 11.71
N GLY A 109 -4.71 3.57 12.52
CA GLY A 109 -3.66 3.81 13.51
C GLY A 109 -2.51 4.66 12.97
N TYR A 110 -2.04 5.60 13.80
CA TYR A 110 -0.99 6.57 13.44
C TYR A 110 -1.36 7.48 12.26
N ASP A 111 -2.65 7.81 12.12
CA ASP A 111 -3.22 8.68 11.08
C ASP A 111 -3.03 8.18 9.64
N THR A 112 -2.76 6.88 9.48
CA THR A 112 -2.56 6.23 8.19
C THR A 112 -3.87 6.21 7.40
N ASP A 113 -3.86 6.71 6.17
CA ASP A 113 -5.01 6.60 5.27
C ASP A 113 -5.04 5.22 4.62
N VAL A 114 -6.17 4.53 4.69
CA VAL A 114 -6.38 3.19 4.13
C VAL A 114 -7.53 3.23 3.13
N TYR A 115 -7.26 2.74 1.91
CA TYR A 115 -8.19 2.72 0.79
C TYR A 115 -8.41 1.28 0.36
N SER A 116 -9.67 0.89 0.16
CA SER A 116 -10.00 -0.45 -0.31
C SER A 116 -10.79 -0.41 -1.62
N VAL A 117 -10.54 -1.36 -2.51
CA VAL A 117 -11.25 -1.55 -3.77
C VAL A 117 -11.66 -3.01 -3.88
N ARG A 118 -12.96 -3.25 -4.04
CA ARG A 118 -13.53 -4.55 -4.42
C ARG A 118 -13.99 -4.47 -5.86
N GLN A 119 -13.32 -5.16 -6.78
CA GLN A 119 -13.78 -5.25 -8.15
C GLN A 119 -15.14 -5.97 -8.23
N ILE A 120 -16.14 -5.34 -8.86
CA ILE A 120 -17.51 -5.87 -8.96
C ILE A 120 -17.95 -6.18 -10.39
N ALA A 121 -17.20 -5.73 -11.38
CA ALA A 121 -17.47 -5.94 -12.79
C ALA A 121 -16.22 -6.43 -13.52
N ASP A 122 -16.42 -7.15 -14.62
CA ASP A 122 -15.34 -7.33 -15.59
C ASP A 122 -15.18 -6.05 -16.39
N PRO A 123 -13.94 -5.58 -16.60
CA PRO A 123 -13.74 -4.39 -17.37
C PRO A 123 -14.22 -4.60 -18.82
N ALA A 124 -15.09 -3.73 -19.31
CA ALA A 124 -15.67 -3.84 -20.66
C ALA A 124 -14.66 -3.65 -21.80
N LEU A 125 -13.44 -3.22 -21.49
CA LEU A 125 -12.37 -2.93 -22.44
C LEU A 125 -11.18 -3.88 -22.23
N PRO A 126 -10.54 -4.37 -23.31
CA PRO A 126 -9.39 -5.29 -23.23
C PRO A 126 -8.19 -4.75 -22.43
N LEU A 127 -8.07 -3.43 -22.29
CA LEU A 127 -6.97 -2.75 -21.57
C LEU A 127 -7.37 -2.25 -20.18
N ALA A 128 -8.58 -2.55 -19.71
CA ALA A 128 -9.05 -1.98 -18.46
C ALA A 128 -8.59 -2.78 -17.22
N LEU A 129 -8.30 -2.05 -16.16
CA LEU A 129 -7.64 -2.53 -14.96
C LEU A 129 -8.51 -3.55 -14.20
N LYS A 130 -7.89 -4.67 -13.81
CA LYS A 130 -8.49 -5.69 -12.94
C LYS A 130 -8.01 -5.47 -11.52
N PHE A 131 -8.74 -4.67 -10.75
CA PHE A 131 -8.35 -4.33 -9.38
C PHE A 131 -8.33 -5.52 -8.43
N GLY A 132 -9.13 -6.57 -8.66
CA GLY A 132 -9.32 -7.64 -7.69
C GLY A 132 -9.90 -7.11 -6.38
N GLY A 133 -9.47 -7.68 -5.25
CA GLY A 133 -9.53 -7.01 -3.96
C GLY A 133 -8.19 -6.35 -3.68
N LEU A 134 -8.18 -5.03 -3.50
CA LEU A 134 -6.97 -4.24 -3.30
C LEU A 134 -7.13 -3.37 -2.07
N VAL A 135 -6.12 -3.37 -1.20
CA VAL A 135 -6.02 -2.47 -0.05
C VAL A 135 -4.73 -1.67 -0.20
N ILE A 136 -4.81 -0.36 -0.04
CA ILE A 136 -3.70 0.59 -0.15
C ILE A 136 -3.67 1.42 1.12
N ALA A 137 -2.60 1.32 1.89
CA ALA A 137 -2.27 2.27 2.94
C ALA A 137 -1.25 3.29 2.45
N LYS A 138 -1.43 4.53 2.88
CA LYS A 138 -0.50 5.64 2.63
C LYS A 138 0.10 6.11 3.94
N VAL A 139 1.43 6.12 4.02
CA VAL A 139 2.15 6.68 5.17
C VAL A 139 1.90 8.19 5.21
N PRO A 140 1.42 8.74 6.33
CA PRO A 140 0.98 10.13 6.39
C PRO A 140 2.15 11.12 6.53
N ASP A 141 1.89 12.39 6.22
CA ASP A 141 2.73 13.55 6.56
C ASP A 141 4.22 13.42 6.22
N LEU A 142 4.52 12.84 5.06
CA LEU A 142 5.88 12.75 4.53
C LEU A 142 6.28 14.06 3.82
N PRO A 143 7.58 14.36 3.74
CA PRO A 143 8.08 15.51 2.99
C PRO A 143 7.60 15.50 1.53
N ALA A 144 7.45 16.69 0.95
CA ALA A 144 7.07 16.81 -0.45
C ALA A 144 8.03 16.03 -1.36
N GLY A 145 7.47 15.26 -2.31
CA GLY A 145 8.24 14.39 -3.17
C GLY A 145 8.60 13.04 -2.56
N THR A 146 8.20 12.74 -1.32
CA THR A 146 8.25 11.39 -0.75
C THR A 146 6.85 10.88 -0.53
N SER A 147 6.51 9.80 -1.22
CA SER A 147 5.26 9.07 -1.03
C SER A 147 5.58 7.62 -0.76
N VAL A 148 4.96 7.02 0.25
CA VAL A 148 5.18 5.61 0.60
C VAL A 148 3.84 4.93 0.81
N TYR A 149 3.68 3.80 0.14
CA TYR A 149 2.46 2.99 0.14
C TYR A 149 2.79 1.54 0.45
N PHE A 150 1.83 0.85 1.08
CA PHE A 150 1.91 -0.57 1.35
C PHE A 150 0.50 -1.14 1.41
N GLY A 151 0.37 -2.45 1.25
CA GLY A 151 -0.94 -3.07 1.33
C GLY A 151 -0.96 -4.48 0.81
N GLU A 152 -2.17 -4.93 0.47
CA GLU A 152 -2.43 -6.31 0.09
C GLU A 152 -3.35 -6.37 -1.13
N TRP A 153 -3.29 -7.50 -1.81
CA TRP A 153 -4.07 -7.77 -3.01
C TRP A 153 -4.46 -9.24 -3.10
N ALA A 154 -5.63 -9.50 -3.67
CA ALA A 154 -6.06 -10.81 -4.10
C ALA A 154 -6.87 -10.72 -5.40
N PRO A 155 -6.92 -11.80 -6.21
CA PRO A 155 -7.81 -11.84 -7.36
C PRO A 155 -9.28 -11.73 -6.91
N ARG A 156 -10.14 -11.17 -7.76
CA ARG A 156 -11.58 -11.00 -7.47
C ARG A 156 -12.22 -12.35 -7.07
N ALA A 157 -13.07 -12.33 -6.04
CA ALA A 157 -13.94 -13.45 -5.71
C ALA A 157 -15.06 -13.63 -6.76
N GLY A 158 -15.15 -14.84 -7.33
CA GLY A 158 -16.35 -15.34 -8.01
C GLY A 158 -16.84 -14.54 -9.22
N THR A 159 -18.13 -14.75 -9.54
CA THR A 159 -18.84 -14.05 -10.61
C THR A 159 -19.10 -12.59 -10.24
N PRO A 160 -19.03 -11.65 -11.20
CA PRO A 160 -19.38 -10.25 -10.98
C PRO A 160 -20.75 -10.11 -10.30
N SER A 161 -20.80 -9.36 -9.20
CA SER A 161 -22.04 -9.02 -8.51
C SER A 161 -21.98 -7.57 -8.09
N THR A 162 -22.99 -6.80 -8.49
CA THR A 162 -23.12 -5.38 -8.15
C THR A 162 -23.68 -5.15 -6.75
N ASN A 163 -24.08 -6.22 -6.04
CA ASN A 163 -24.52 -6.12 -4.66
C ASN A 163 -23.36 -5.65 -3.77
N SER A 164 -23.70 -4.79 -2.80
CA SER A 164 -22.76 -4.33 -1.79
C SER A 164 -22.26 -5.51 -0.95
N ASP A 165 -20.95 -5.66 -0.88
CA ASP A 165 -20.26 -6.65 -0.04
C ASP A 165 -18.88 -6.09 0.32
N ILE A 166 -18.39 -6.47 1.50
CA ILE A 166 -17.09 -6.07 2.05
C ILE A 166 -16.01 -7.13 1.81
N ASN A 167 -16.38 -8.31 1.29
CA ASN A 167 -15.41 -9.36 1.02
C ASN A 167 -14.48 -9.01 -0.16
N LEU A 168 -13.22 -8.71 0.17
CA LEU A 168 -12.13 -8.42 -0.77
C LEU A 168 -11.42 -9.68 -1.30
N ALA A 169 -11.85 -10.88 -0.90
CA ALA A 169 -11.24 -12.16 -1.28
C ALA A 169 -9.78 -12.33 -0.80
N LEU A 170 -9.37 -11.66 0.28
CA LEU A 170 -7.98 -11.65 0.75
C LEU A 170 -7.52 -12.98 1.37
N ASN A 171 -8.43 -13.89 1.71
CA ASN A 171 -8.10 -15.28 2.08
C ASN A 171 -7.78 -16.17 0.86
N ASN A 172 -7.46 -15.59 -0.30
CA ASN A 172 -7.10 -16.36 -1.49
C ASN A 172 -5.66 -16.88 -1.40
N ALA A 173 -5.37 -18.04 -1.97
CA ALA A 173 -3.99 -18.58 -2.06
C ALA A 173 -3.05 -17.68 -2.89
N GLU A 174 -3.60 -16.83 -3.75
CA GLU A 174 -2.90 -15.82 -4.54
C GLU A 174 -2.75 -14.47 -3.82
N HIS A 175 -3.13 -14.40 -2.54
CA HIS A 175 -2.91 -13.25 -1.69
C HIS A 175 -1.46 -12.77 -1.79
N THR A 176 -1.28 -11.46 -1.98
CA THR A 176 0.02 -10.84 -2.21
C THR A 176 0.11 -9.55 -1.41
N VAL A 177 1.12 -9.44 -0.56
CA VAL A 177 1.47 -8.19 0.15
C VAL A 177 2.55 -7.44 -0.60
N TRP A 178 2.53 -6.11 -0.52
CA TRP A 178 3.40 -5.25 -1.29
C TRP A 178 3.70 -3.94 -0.57
N TYR A 179 4.79 -3.29 -0.98
CA TYR A 179 5.10 -1.91 -0.64
C TYR A 179 5.81 -1.22 -1.81
N VAL A 180 5.64 0.10 -1.93
CA VAL A 180 6.29 0.93 -2.94
C VAL A 180 6.42 2.36 -2.44
N GLY A 181 7.50 3.04 -2.79
CA GLY A 181 7.68 4.45 -2.45
C GLY A 181 8.60 5.20 -3.38
N GLU A 182 8.52 6.52 -3.31
CA GLU A 182 9.40 7.47 -3.99
C GLU A 182 10.59 7.80 -3.09
N ASN A 183 11.75 8.05 -3.70
CA ASN A 183 12.97 8.48 -3.04
C ASN A 183 13.41 7.52 -1.92
N PRO A 184 13.83 6.29 -2.25
CA PRO A 184 14.48 5.42 -1.27
C PRO A 184 15.66 6.16 -0.62
N THR A 185 15.85 5.96 0.68
CA THR A 185 16.86 6.70 1.46
C THR A 185 18.27 6.45 0.93
N GLY A 186 18.54 5.24 0.43
CA GLY A 186 19.89 4.81 0.06
C GLY A 186 20.74 4.63 1.31
N ASN A 187 21.92 5.26 1.36
CA ASN A 187 22.85 5.05 2.47
C ASN A 187 22.32 5.65 3.79
N THR A 188 22.15 4.81 4.82
CA THR A 188 21.70 5.19 6.16
C THR A 188 22.82 5.17 7.22
N THR A 189 24.07 4.99 6.81
CA THR A 189 25.23 4.95 7.72
C THR A 189 25.36 6.26 8.49
N GLY A 190 25.48 6.17 9.80
CA GLY A 190 25.65 7.31 10.69
C GLY A 190 24.36 8.06 11.01
N LEU A 191 23.21 7.65 10.47
CA LEU A 191 21.92 8.19 10.92
C LEU A 191 21.70 7.85 12.40
N ALA A 192 21.09 8.79 13.12
CA ALA A 192 20.70 8.57 14.51
C ALA A 192 19.63 7.48 14.62
N THR A 193 19.62 6.78 15.76
CA THR A 193 18.53 5.84 16.10
C THR A 193 17.17 6.51 15.92
N ALA A 194 16.25 5.79 15.30
CA ALA A 194 14.93 6.29 14.96
C ALA A 194 13.85 5.30 15.38
N ASN A 195 12.72 5.82 15.86
CA ASN A 195 11.52 5.06 16.13
C ASN A 195 10.48 5.34 15.05
N TYR A 196 9.73 4.33 14.68
CA TYR A 196 8.69 4.40 13.66
C TYR A 196 7.39 3.86 14.24
N ASN A 197 6.34 4.67 14.15
CA ASN A 197 4.98 4.21 14.39
C ASN A 197 4.51 3.46 13.14
N VAL A 198 4.20 2.18 13.27
CA VAL A 198 3.99 1.27 12.13
C VAL A 198 2.62 0.63 12.20
N LEU A 199 1.88 0.74 11.09
CA LEU A 199 0.64 0.01 10.84
C LEU A 199 0.94 -1.19 9.95
N GLY A 200 0.36 -2.36 10.25
CA GLY A 200 0.42 -3.56 9.43
C GLY A 200 -0.96 -4.02 8.97
N ILE A 201 -1.03 -4.58 7.76
CA ILE A 201 -2.24 -4.95 7.03
C ILE A 201 -2.18 -6.43 6.65
N ASN A 202 -3.26 -7.15 6.95
CA ASN A 202 -3.47 -8.54 6.57
C ASN A 202 -4.95 -8.89 6.65
N GLN A 203 -5.51 -9.43 5.56
CA GLN A 203 -6.91 -9.81 5.41
C GLN A 203 -7.90 -8.73 5.87
N HIS A 204 -7.61 -7.47 5.53
CA HIS A 204 -8.41 -6.34 5.97
C HIS A 204 -9.87 -6.46 5.51
N THR A 205 -10.78 -6.22 6.45
CA THR A 205 -12.21 -6.15 6.22
C THR A 205 -12.65 -4.68 6.28
N PRO A 206 -13.18 -4.11 5.17
CA PRO A 206 -13.64 -2.73 5.14
C PRO A 206 -14.59 -2.39 6.29
N GLY A 207 -14.28 -1.29 6.98
CA GLY A 207 -14.96 -0.80 8.18
C GLY A 207 -14.33 -1.30 9.49
N GLN A 208 -13.59 -2.40 9.50
CA GLN A 208 -13.07 -2.99 10.74
C GLN A 208 -11.69 -2.46 11.12
N ASN A 209 -11.46 -2.27 12.42
CA ASN A 209 -10.14 -2.02 12.97
C ASN A 209 -9.41 -3.35 13.22
N ASP A 210 -8.87 -3.94 12.16
CA ASP A 210 -8.22 -5.26 12.14
C ASP A 210 -6.73 -5.19 11.74
N PHE A 211 -6.06 -4.12 12.17
CA PHE A 211 -4.68 -3.82 11.82
C PHE A 211 -3.70 -4.30 12.90
N TYR A 212 -2.47 -4.57 12.47
CA TYR A 212 -1.35 -4.62 13.39
C TYR A 212 -0.88 -3.19 13.69
N THR A 213 -0.49 -2.93 14.92
CA THR A 213 0.14 -1.66 15.31
C THR A 213 1.35 -1.91 16.18
N GLY A 214 2.34 -1.03 16.13
CA GLY A 214 3.46 -1.07 17.04
C GLY A 214 4.53 -0.04 16.71
N VAL A 215 5.64 -0.15 17.43
CA VAL A 215 6.81 0.71 17.23
C VAL A 215 8.00 -0.14 16.81
N LEU A 216 8.63 0.24 15.71
CA LEU A 216 9.90 -0.33 15.28
C LEU A 216 11.04 0.66 15.55
N THR A 217 12.13 0.18 16.12
CA THR A 217 13.33 0.96 16.40
C THR A 217 14.44 0.55 15.46
N ALA A 218 14.89 1.48 14.62
CA ALA A 218 16.04 1.34 13.75
C ALA A 218 17.29 1.91 14.43
N VAL A 219 18.30 1.07 14.64
CA VAL A 219 19.63 1.45 15.08
C VAL A 219 20.57 1.30 13.89
N PHE A 220 20.81 2.40 13.17
CA PHE A 220 21.66 2.38 11.97
C PHE A 220 23.13 2.19 12.33
N GLY A 221 23.68 2.99 13.25
CA GLY A 221 25.09 2.93 13.63
C GLY A 221 26.05 3.41 12.54
N SER A 222 27.35 3.23 12.74
CA SER A 222 28.41 3.70 11.82
C SER A 222 28.97 2.62 10.91
N SER A 223 28.51 1.37 11.04
CA SER A 223 28.91 0.23 10.19
C SER A 223 27.99 0.08 8.99
N ALA A 224 28.38 -0.77 8.04
CA ALA A 224 27.53 -1.17 6.92
C ALA A 224 26.25 -1.91 7.36
N GLN A 225 26.20 -2.41 8.61
CA GLN A 225 25.03 -3.08 9.17
C GLN A 225 24.49 -2.34 10.39
N GLY A 226 23.17 -2.38 10.53
CA GLY A 226 22.43 -1.94 11.72
C GLY A 226 21.38 -2.98 12.13
N ASP A 227 20.53 -2.62 13.08
CA ASP A 227 19.50 -3.48 13.65
C ASP A 227 18.12 -2.81 13.60
N LEU A 228 17.10 -3.56 13.20
CA LEU A 228 15.70 -3.18 13.33
C LEU A 228 15.04 -4.10 14.35
N THR A 229 14.46 -3.52 15.40
CA THR A 229 13.82 -4.27 16.48
C THR A 229 12.45 -3.67 16.80
N GLY A 230 11.68 -4.33 17.66
CA GLY A 230 10.32 -3.95 17.99
C GLY A 230 9.31 -5.05 17.64
N GLU A 231 8.04 -4.69 17.71
CA GLU A 231 6.95 -5.65 17.55
C GLU A 231 5.72 -4.97 16.95
N LEU A 232 4.98 -5.69 16.11
CA LEU A 232 3.64 -5.32 15.67
C LEU A 232 2.63 -6.31 16.25
N VAL A 233 1.55 -5.80 16.83
CA VAL A 233 0.55 -6.61 17.53
C VAL A 233 -0.84 -6.38 16.94
N ARG A 234 -1.59 -7.47 16.76
CA ARG A 234 -3.02 -7.46 16.44
C ARG A 234 -3.72 -8.48 17.33
N SER A 235 -4.48 -8.01 18.32
CA SER A 235 -5.12 -8.87 19.31
C SER A 235 -4.09 -9.80 19.99
N SER A 236 -4.19 -11.12 19.83
CA SER A 236 -3.22 -12.09 20.37
C SER A 236 -2.10 -12.48 19.39
N ASP A 237 -2.15 -12.00 18.15
CA ASP A 237 -1.15 -12.28 17.13
C ASP A 237 -0.05 -11.20 17.14
N GLN A 238 1.20 -11.62 16.96
CA GLN A 238 2.39 -10.82 17.18
C GLN A 238 3.44 -11.07 16.10
N ILE A 239 4.13 -10.01 15.68
CA ILE A 239 5.27 -10.06 14.77
C ILE A 239 6.46 -9.41 15.45
N ASN A 240 7.44 -10.22 15.83
CA ASN A 240 8.67 -9.73 16.45
C ASN A 240 9.76 -9.48 15.39
N PHE A 241 10.40 -8.31 15.43
CA PHE A 241 11.45 -7.90 14.48
C PHE A 241 12.88 -8.21 14.96
N VAL A 242 13.09 -8.77 16.16
CA VAL A 242 14.42 -9.15 16.67
C VAL A 242 15.19 -9.99 15.64
N GLY A 243 16.45 -9.63 15.41
CA GLY A 243 17.32 -10.28 14.42
C GLY A 243 17.12 -9.81 12.98
N THR A 244 16.25 -8.81 12.74
CA THR A 244 16.18 -8.12 11.44
C THR A 244 17.36 -7.18 11.30
N LYS A 245 18.15 -7.36 10.23
CA LYS A 245 19.34 -6.56 9.96
C LYS A 245 19.05 -5.47 8.95
N ILE A 246 19.57 -4.28 9.23
CA ILE A 246 19.60 -3.17 8.28
C ILE A 246 20.89 -3.26 7.48
N ASP A 247 20.80 -3.21 6.17
CA ASP A 247 21.94 -2.91 5.29
C ASP A 247 21.99 -1.39 5.09
N ASN A 248 22.90 -0.74 5.81
CA ASN A 248 23.04 0.71 5.76
C ASN A 248 23.59 1.23 4.45
N THR A 249 24.15 0.37 3.59
CA THR A 249 24.69 0.80 2.30
C THR A 249 23.57 1.04 1.27
N SER A 250 22.46 0.30 1.42
CA SER A 250 21.30 0.34 0.52
C SER A 250 20.04 0.91 1.16
N GLY A 251 20.02 1.06 2.48
CA GLY A 251 18.85 1.55 3.23
C GLY A 251 17.72 0.53 3.21
N THR A 252 18.07 -0.75 3.11
CA THR A 252 17.13 -1.87 3.15
C THR A 252 17.28 -2.64 4.45
N PHE A 253 16.31 -3.48 4.78
CA PHE A 253 16.41 -4.39 5.91
C PHE A 253 15.74 -5.71 5.61
N ALA A 254 16.27 -6.78 6.22
CA ALA A 254 15.73 -8.12 6.03
C ALA A 254 16.00 -9.05 7.21
N ARG A 255 15.16 -10.08 7.32
CA ARG A 255 15.39 -11.29 8.12
C ARG A 255 15.11 -12.52 7.26
N LYS A 256 16.17 -13.07 6.65
CA LYS A 256 16.06 -14.19 5.70
C LYS A 256 15.02 -13.87 4.60
N GLN A 257 14.05 -14.75 4.39
CA GLN A 257 12.93 -14.55 3.46
C GLN A 257 11.66 -14.06 4.19
N GLU A 258 11.69 -13.99 5.52
CA GLU A 258 10.51 -13.72 6.34
C GLU A 258 10.19 -12.22 6.39
N ILE A 259 11.16 -11.36 6.63
CA ILE A 259 10.97 -9.90 6.70
C ILE A 259 11.79 -9.25 5.61
N ASN A 260 11.17 -8.36 4.83
CA ASN A 260 11.84 -7.58 3.80
C ASN A 260 11.28 -6.15 3.78
N GLY A 261 12.12 -5.15 3.63
CA GLY A 261 11.66 -3.77 3.48
C GLY A 261 12.77 -2.76 3.25
N GLN A 262 12.37 -1.49 3.21
CA GLN A 262 13.21 -0.37 2.83
C GLN A 262 12.84 0.92 3.58
N PHE A 263 13.84 1.78 3.76
CA PHE A 263 13.66 3.15 4.24
C PHE A 263 13.49 4.14 3.08
N TYR A 264 12.63 5.13 3.26
CA TYR A 264 12.31 6.15 2.27
C TYR A 264 12.45 7.56 2.83
N GLY A 265 12.69 8.51 1.92
CA GLY A 265 12.87 9.92 2.22
C GLY A 265 14.21 10.26 2.86
N GLU A 266 14.52 11.56 2.90
CA GLU A 266 15.74 12.05 3.54
C GLU A 266 15.79 11.65 5.02
N GLY A 267 16.96 11.14 5.46
CA GLY A 267 17.16 10.75 6.85
C GLY A 267 16.29 9.59 7.33
N ALA A 268 15.85 8.73 6.39
CA ALA A 268 14.95 7.60 6.63
C ALA A 268 13.63 8.06 7.27
N ALA A 269 12.97 9.04 6.66
CA ALA A 269 11.72 9.63 7.15
C ALA A 269 10.57 8.61 7.24
N ALA A 270 10.60 7.54 6.45
CA ALA A 270 9.61 6.47 6.44
C ALA A 270 10.24 5.09 6.26
N ILE A 271 9.45 4.07 6.60
CA ILE A 271 9.73 2.65 6.44
C ILE A 271 8.52 1.99 5.79
N ALA A 272 8.75 1.04 4.89
CA ALA A 272 7.73 0.08 4.46
C ALA A 272 8.36 -1.28 4.15
N GLY A 273 7.54 -2.32 4.24
CA GLY A 273 7.99 -3.69 4.04
C GLY A 273 6.85 -4.70 4.08
N TYR A 274 7.21 -5.96 4.08
CA TYR A 274 6.29 -7.05 4.34
C TYR A 274 6.91 -8.17 5.17
N VAL A 275 6.04 -8.96 5.78
CA VAL A 275 6.35 -10.20 6.49
C VAL A 275 5.70 -11.36 5.76
N ALA A 276 6.52 -12.27 5.21
CA ALA A 276 6.09 -13.51 4.61
C ALA A 276 5.96 -14.59 5.69
N ARG A 277 4.73 -15.03 5.95
CA ARG A 277 4.45 -16.09 6.92
C ARG A 277 4.39 -17.42 6.17
N ASN A 278 5.55 -18.05 6.04
CA ASN A 278 5.88 -19.23 5.21
C ASN A 278 4.91 -20.44 5.22
N SER A 279 3.85 -20.45 6.04
CA SER A 279 2.81 -21.49 6.01
C SER A 279 1.76 -21.23 4.94
N ASP A 280 1.30 -19.98 4.77
CA ASP A 280 0.25 -19.62 3.81
C ASP A 280 0.31 -18.14 3.43
N ALA A 281 0.25 -17.84 2.14
CA ALA A 281 0.36 -16.47 1.62
C ALA A 281 -0.71 -15.53 2.18
N HIS A 282 -1.90 -16.04 2.53
CA HIS A 282 -2.98 -15.23 3.14
C HIS A 282 -2.65 -14.74 4.56
N ASN A 283 -1.60 -15.25 5.19
CA ASN A 283 -1.12 -14.77 6.50
C ASN A 283 -0.01 -13.72 6.36
N ASP A 284 0.47 -13.45 5.15
CA ASP A 284 1.47 -12.43 4.92
C ASP A 284 0.96 -11.04 5.34
N VAL A 285 1.85 -10.19 5.85
CA VAL A 285 1.49 -8.88 6.39
C VAL A 285 2.31 -7.79 5.69
N ALA A 286 1.65 -6.81 5.07
CA ALA A 286 2.32 -5.58 4.61
C ALA A 286 2.40 -4.60 5.77
N PHE A 287 3.43 -3.76 5.83
CA PHE A 287 3.51 -2.73 6.86
C PHE A 287 4.22 -1.46 6.37
N GLY A 288 3.94 -0.36 7.04
CA GLY A 288 4.62 0.90 6.81
C GLY A 288 4.40 1.89 7.95
N GLY A 289 5.29 2.87 8.04
CA GLY A 289 5.29 3.81 9.14
C GLY A 289 6.17 5.02 8.91
N LYS A 290 5.86 6.08 9.66
CA LYS A 290 6.61 7.33 9.66
C LYS A 290 7.53 7.40 10.88
N LYS A 291 8.69 8.02 10.71
CA LYS A 291 9.62 8.35 11.78
C LYS A 291 8.99 9.34 12.77
N GLN A 292 9.17 9.09 14.07
CA GLN A 292 8.74 9.98 15.16
C GLN A 292 9.53 11.29 15.19
#